data_AF-A0A969ZRC9-F1
#
_entry.id   AF-A0A969ZRC9-F1
#
_cell.length_a   1.000
_cell.length_b   1.000
_cell.length_c   1.000
_cell.angle_alpha   90.00
_cell.angle_beta   90.00
_cell.angle_gamma   90.00
#
_symmetry.space_group_name_H-M   'P 1'
#
loop_
_entity.id
_entity.type
_entity.pdbx_description
1 polymer ?
#
loop_
_entity_poly.entity_id
_entity_poly.type
_entity_poly.pdbx_seq_one_letter_code
_entity_poly.pdbx_strand_id
1 'polypeptide(L)'
;MKIGDPLLHIDNTPKVKDTNLPEDPEKLMEVCKDFESIFLNMMLKQMRRTIPESDLVEKSFAREMYESMQDEELAKEMSRGQGIGLAQELYKQLSRKQY
;
A
#
# COMPACT_ATOMS: atom_id res chain seq x y z
N MET A 1 -27.16 -6.03 -34.58
CA MET A 1 -25.85 -6.71 -34.59
C MET A 1 -25.10 -6.24 -33.36
N LYS A 2 -24.99 -7.08 -32.32
CA LYS A 2 -24.30 -6.73 -31.07
C LYS A 2 -22.79 -6.90 -31.29
N ILE A 3 -22.05 -5.80 -31.34
CA ILE A 3 -20.59 -5.85 -31.30
C ILE A 3 -20.24 -5.57 -29.84
N GLY A 4 -20.22 -6.63 -29.03
CA GLY A 4 -19.59 -6.58 -27.71
C GLY A 4 -18.11 -6.74 -27.92
N ASP A 5 -17.33 -5.73 -27.53
CA ASP A 5 -15.87 -5.75 -27.59
C ASP A 5 -15.32 -6.97 -26.83
N PRO A 6 -14.56 -7.88 -27.46
CA PRO A 6 -14.02 -9.07 -26.80
C PRO A 6 -12.89 -8.77 -25.80
N LEU A 7 -12.46 -7.51 -25.66
CA LEU A 7 -11.24 -7.12 -24.92
C LEU A 7 -11.48 -6.49 -23.54
N LEU A 8 -12.71 -6.55 -23.00
CA LEU A 8 -13.03 -5.99 -21.68
C LEU A 8 -13.24 -7.02 -20.55
N HIS A 9 -12.93 -8.30 -20.77
CA HIS A 9 -13.00 -9.31 -19.71
C HIS A 9 -11.71 -9.31 -18.88
N ILE A 10 -11.62 -8.40 -17.91
CA ILE A 10 -10.63 -8.47 -16.83
C ILE A 10 -11.11 -9.52 -15.79
N ASP A 11 -11.38 -10.75 -16.25
CA ASP A 11 -11.86 -11.84 -15.39
C ASP A 11 -10.71 -12.72 -14.87
N ASN A 12 -9.46 -12.26 -15.02
CA ASN A 12 -8.30 -12.96 -14.48
C ASN A 12 -7.69 -12.19 -13.30
N THR A 13 -8.48 -12.01 -12.24
CA THR A 13 -7.88 -11.82 -10.91
C THR A 13 -7.17 -13.13 -10.56
N PRO A 14 -5.85 -13.14 -10.34
CA PRO A 14 -5.15 -14.31 -9.86
C PRO A 14 -5.89 -14.85 -8.64
N LYS A 15 -6.45 -16.07 -8.73
CA LYS A 15 -7.02 -16.73 -7.55
C LYS A 15 -5.86 -17.04 -6.62
N VAL A 16 -5.56 -16.12 -5.70
CA VAL A 16 -4.59 -16.31 -4.61
C VAL A 16 -5.05 -17.54 -3.84
N LYS A 17 -4.47 -18.71 -4.12
CA LYS A 17 -5.02 -20.00 -3.73
C LYS A 17 -4.56 -20.47 -2.35
N ASP A 18 -3.55 -19.82 -1.77
CA ASP A 18 -3.03 -20.15 -0.45
C ASP A 18 -2.69 -18.86 0.29
N THR A 19 -3.61 -18.37 1.11
CA THR A 19 -3.31 -17.31 2.08
C THR A 19 -3.96 -17.69 3.39
N ASN A 20 -3.14 -17.93 4.41
CA ASN A 20 -3.56 -17.94 5.82
C ASN A 20 -4.03 -16.52 6.19
N LEU A 21 -5.14 -16.07 5.59
CA LEU A 21 -5.78 -14.81 5.95
C LEU A 21 -6.40 -15.01 7.34
N PRO A 22 -6.28 -14.02 8.24
CA PRO A 22 -6.99 -14.09 9.49
C PRO A 22 -8.49 -14.26 9.26
N GLU A 23 -9.10 -15.26 9.92
CA GLU A 23 -10.57 -15.42 9.95
C GLU A 23 -11.22 -14.32 10.81
N ASP A 24 -10.45 -13.77 11.76
CA ASP A 24 -10.84 -12.66 12.60
C ASP A 24 -10.86 -11.35 11.78
N PRO A 25 -12.04 -10.69 11.65
CA PRO A 25 -12.19 -9.44 10.92
C PRO A 25 -11.24 -8.33 11.39
N GLU A 26 -10.95 -8.26 12.70
CA GLU A 26 -10.08 -7.23 13.26
C GLU A 26 -8.64 -7.45 12.81
N LYS A 27 -8.14 -8.69 12.91
CA LYS A 27 -6.81 -9.06 12.44
C LYS A 27 -6.66 -8.92 10.93
N LEU A 28 -7.71 -9.21 10.16
CA LEU A 28 -7.70 -9.00 8.72
C LEU A 28 -7.55 -7.51 8.39
N MET A 29 -8.25 -6.63 9.11
CA MET A 29 -8.11 -5.18 8.97
C MET A 29 -6.72 -4.70 9.38
N GLU A 30 -6.14 -5.21 10.47
CA GLU A 30 -4.77 -4.88 10.88
C GLU A 30 -3.75 -5.21 9.79
N VAL A 31 -3.81 -6.42 9.22
CA VAL A 31 -2.94 -6.81 8.10
C VAL A 31 -3.13 -5.90 6.88
N CYS A 32 -4.37 -5.46 6.60
CA CYS A 32 -4.63 -4.51 5.52
C CYS A 32 -4.01 -3.13 5.80
N LYS A 33 -4.05 -2.65 7.05
CA LYS A 33 -3.41 -1.39 7.47
C LYS A 33 -1.88 -1.49 7.44
N ASP A 34 -1.31 -2.63 7.81
CA ASP A 34 0.13 -2.88 7.72
C ASP A 34 0.57 -2.85 6.26
N PHE A 35 -0.19 -3.45 5.35
CA PHE A 35 0.08 -3.37 3.93
C PHE A 35 0.00 -1.93 3.40
N GLU A 36 -1.04 -1.17 3.78
CA GLU A 36 -1.15 0.24 3.41
C GLU A 36 0.04 1.06 3.92
N SER A 37 0.57 0.76 5.11
CA SER A 37 1.79 1.41 5.63
C SER A 37 3.01 1.19 4.73
N ILE A 38 3.20 -0.02 4.21
CA ILE A 38 4.30 -0.34 3.30
C ILE A 38 4.14 0.43 1.99
N PHE A 39 2.91 0.48 1.47
CA PHE A 39 2.61 1.21 0.25
C PHE A 39 2.85 2.72 0.42
N LEU A 40 2.38 3.29 1.53
CA LEU A 40 2.62 4.69 1.87
C LEU A 40 4.10 5.00 2.04
N ASN A 41 4.87 4.13 2.69
CA ASN A 41 6.32 4.30 2.82
C ASN A 41 7.00 4.35 1.44
N MET A 42 6.60 3.45 0.53
CA MET A 42 7.09 3.46 -0.84
C MET A 42 6.70 4.77 -1.55
N MET A 43 5.45 5.22 -1.40
CA MET A 43 4.97 6.47 -1.99
C MET A 43 5.77 7.67 -1.48
N LEU A 44 5.96 7.82 -0.17
CA LEU A 44 6.73 8.90 0.44
C LEU A 44 8.17 8.92 -0.08
N LYS A 45 8.82 7.75 -0.15
CA LYS A 45 10.16 7.61 -0.73
C LYS A 45 10.21 8.05 -2.19
N GLN A 46 9.22 7.67 -3.02
CA GLN A 46 9.19 8.11 -4.42
C GLN A 46 8.92 9.62 -4.53
N MET A 47 8.02 10.18 -3.72
CA MET A 47 7.77 11.62 -3.68
C MET A 47 9.04 12.39 -3.30
N ARG A 48 9.77 11.96 -2.28
CA ARG A 48 11.05 12.56 -1.86
C ARG A 48 12.09 12.54 -2.99
N ARG A 49 12.17 11.44 -3.75
CA ARG A 49 13.06 11.31 -4.92
C ARG A 49 12.75 12.30 -6.05
N THR A 50 11.56 12.90 -6.08
CA THR A 50 11.23 13.92 -7.08
C THR A 50 11.78 15.31 -6.74
N ILE A 51 12.20 15.53 -5.49
CA ILE A 51 12.80 16.79 -5.06
C ILE A 51 14.24 16.85 -5.57
N PRO A 52 14.62 17.84 -6.39
CA PRO A 52 15.98 18.00 -6.87
C PRO A 52 16.96 18.15 -5.70
N GLU A 53 18.10 17.48 -5.80
CA GLU A 53 19.19 17.70 -4.86
C GLU A 53 19.79 19.09 -5.11
N SER A 54 19.98 19.86 -4.03
CA SER A 54 20.66 21.16 -4.09
C SER A 54 22.09 21.01 -3.59
N ASP A 55 23.05 21.64 -4.27
CA ASP A 55 24.45 21.70 -3.84
C ASP A 55 24.67 22.34 -2.45
N LEU A 56 23.66 23.06 -1.94
CA LEU A 56 23.68 23.69 -0.61
C LEU A 56 23.44 22.70 0.53
N VAL A 57 22.97 21.50 0.22
CA VAL A 57 22.50 20.53 1.20
C VAL A 57 23.18 19.19 0.92
N GLU A 58 24.26 18.91 1.65
CA GLU A 58 24.98 17.64 1.51
C GLU A 58 24.09 16.45 1.86
N LYS A 59 24.10 15.45 0.97
CA LYS A 59 23.63 14.11 1.30
C LYS A 59 24.66 13.41 2.18
N SER A 60 24.23 12.97 3.34
CA SER A 60 25.01 12.09 4.21
C SER A 60 24.26 10.78 4.44
N PHE A 61 25.01 9.69 4.62
CA PHE A 61 24.44 8.38 4.95
C PHE A 61 23.55 8.42 6.20
N ALA A 62 23.97 9.18 7.23
CA ALA A 62 23.20 9.37 8.46
C ALA A 62 21.85 10.03 8.18
N ARG A 63 21.81 11.01 7.26
CA ARG A 63 20.57 11.65 6.85
C ARG A 63 19.65 10.72 6.08
N GLU A 64 20.18 9.96 5.11
CA GLU A 64 19.37 9.00 4.35
C GLU A 64 18.73 7.95 5.26
N MET A 65 19.47 7.49 6.27
CA MET A 65 18.97 6.58 7.29
C MET A 65 17.86 7.25 8.14
N TYR A 66 18.08 8.48 8.61
CA TYR A 66 17.08 9.23 9.37
C TYR A 66 15.79 9.46 8.57
N GLU A 67 15.92 9.91 7.32
CA GLU A 67 14.77 10.14 6.42
C GLU A 67 14.02 8.83 6.15
N SER A 68 14.74 7.72 5.98
CA SER A 68 14.11 6.40 5.80
C SER A 68 13.31 5.96 7.02
N MET A 69 13.84 6.16 8.23
CA MET A 69 13.13 5.88 9.48
C MET A 69 11.93 6.82 9.67
N GLN A 70 12.09 8.10 9.33
CA GLN A 70 11.02 9.09 9.38
C GLN A 70 9.88 8.73 8.43
N ASP A 71 10.20 8.35 7.19
CA ASP A 71 9.20 7.93 6.20
C ASP A 71 8.48 6.64 6.63
N GLU A 72 9.15 5.76 7.39
CA GLU A 72 8.54 4.54 7.92
C GLU A 72 7.52 4.83 9.02
N GLU A 73 7.90 5.63 10.03
CA GLU A 73 7.01 5.98 11.13
C GLU A 73 5.84 6.86 10.66
N LEU A 74 6.10 7.80 9.74
CA LEU A 74 5.03 8.60 9.14
C LEU A 74 4.04 7.71 8.39
N ALA A 75 4.50 6.74 7.60
CA ALA A 75 3.63 5.84 6.88
C ALA A 75 2.79 4.95 7.81
N LYS A 76 3.36 4.46 8.92
CA LYS A 76 2.64 3.71 9.95
C LYS A 76 1.55 4.56 10.61
N GLU A 77 1.85 5.80 10.97
CA GLU A 77 0.86 6.69 11.60
C GLU A 77 -0.27 7.05 10.62
N MET A 78 0.08 7.32 9.37
CA MET A 78 -0.90 7.58 8.31
C MET A 78 -1.85 6.39 8.09
N SER A 79 -1.34 5.15 8.06
CA SER A 79 -2.18 3.96 7.85
C SER A 79 -3.03 3.59 9.08
N ARG A 80 -2.59 3.95 10.29
CA ARG A 80 -3.40 3.79 11.52
C ARG A 80 -4.61 4.71 11.53
N GLY A 81 -4.42 5.95 11.08
CA GLY A 81 -5.45 6.97 10.94
C GLY A 81 -6.39 6.72 9.76
N GLN A 82 -6.67 7.76 8.98
CA GLN A 82 -7.57 7.67 7.82
C GLN A 82 -6.94 6.94 6.63
N GLY A 83 -5.60 6.95 6.52
CA GLY A 83 -4.89 6.36 5.38
C GLY A 83 -5.27 7.02 4.05
N ILE A 84 -5.10 6.27 2.97
CA ILE A 84 -5.52 6.68 1.62
C ILE A 84 -6.74 5.90 1.11
N GLY A 85 -7.28 4.99 1.92
CA GLY A 85 -8.42 4.15 1.57
C GLY A 85 -8.04 2.75 1.10
N LEU A 86 -6.75 2.43 0.98
CA LEU A 86 -6.28 1.18 0.39
C LEU A 86 -6.56 -0.01 1.32
N ALA A 87 -6.37 0.17 2.63
CA ALA A 87 -6.67 -0.87 3.61
C ALA A 87 -8.15 -1.28 3.57
N GLN A 88 -9.06 -0.31 3.40
CA GLN A 88 -10.50 -0.56 3.35
C GLN A 88 -10.90 -1.30 2.06
N GLU A 89 -10.33 -0.92 0.91
CA GLU A 89 -10.60 -1.63 -0.34
C GLU A 89 -10.03 -3.05 -0.36
N LEU A 90 -8.83 -3.25 0.21
CA LEU A 90 -8.26 -4.59 0.40
C LEU A 90 -9.13 -5.43 1.32
N TYR A 91 -9.55 -4.89 2.47
CA TYR A 91 -10.43 -5.58 3.39
C TYR A 91 -11.75 -6.00 2.73
N LYS A 92 -12.38 -5.12 1.94
CA LYS A 92 -13.61 -5.44 1.19
C LYS A 92 -13.40 -6.58 0.19
N GLN A 93 -12.26 -6.63 -0.48
CA GLN A 93 -11.95 -7.68 -1.45
C GLN A 93 -11.65 -9.02 -0.76
N LEU A 94 -10.91 -9.00 0.36
CA LEU A 94 -10.50 -10.19 1.08
C LEU A 94 -11.65 -10.81 1.90
N SER A 95 -12.46 -9.99 2.56
CA SER A 95 -13.64 -10.46 3.33
C SER A 95 -14.69 -11.13 2.45
N ARG A 96 -14.92 -10.63 1.22
CA ARG A 96 -15.81 -11.27 0.23
C ARG A 96 -15.33 -12.63 -0.25
N LYS A 97 -14.05 -12.97 -0.06
CA LYS A 97 -13.47 -14.23 -0.50
C LYS A 97 -13.52 -15.31 0.60
N GLN A 98 -13.76 -14.91 1.84
CA GLN A 98 -13.92 -15.82 2.98
C GLN A 98 -15.36 -16.36 3.14
N TYR A 99 -16.35 -15.73 2.49
CA TYR A 99 -17.75 -16.19 2.42
C TYR A 99 -18.12 -16.61 1.00
#